data_AF-A0A950KL98-F1
#
_entry.id   AF-A0A950KL98-F1
#
_cell.length_a   1.000
_cell.length_b   1.000
_cell.length_c   1.000
_cell.angle_alpha   90.00
_cell.angle_beta   90.00
_cell.angle_gamma   90.00
#
_symmetry.space_group_name_H-M   'P 1'
#
loop_
_entity.id
_entity.type
_entity.pdbx_description
1 polymer ?
#
loop_
_entity_poly.entity_id
_entity_poly.type
_entity_poly.pdbx_seq_one_letter_code
_entity_poly.pdbx_strand_id
1 'polypeptide(L)'
;MSLAFQAVEIDPRRAPENYLSKRGIFSWLFTTDHKRIGLLYLFSIIGFFAVGAVAALLMRLNLLTPRGDLVQAEMYNRLFTLHGVLMVWFFLIPSIPSVLGN
;
A
#
# COMPACT_ATOMS: atom_id res chain seq x y z
N MET A 1 2.54 -25.61 49.77
CA MET A 1 3.48 -25.93 48.68
C MET A 1 3.28 -24.88 47.59
N SER A 2 4.04 -23.79 47.68
CA SER A 2 3.72 -22.44 47.19
C SER A 2 4.93 -21.82 46.47
N LEU A 3 5.61 -22.55 45.59
CA LEU A 3 6.86 -22.10 44.97
C LEU A 3 7.01 -22.58 43.53
N ALA A 4 6.15 -22.10 42.63
CA ALA A 4 6.46 -22.08 41.19
C ALA A 4 5.50 -21.13 40.44
N PHE A 5 5.19 -19.97 41.03
CA PHE A 5 4.94 -18.78 40.22
C PHE A 5 6.29 -18.43 39.62
N GLN A 6 6.65 -19.16 38.56
CA GLN A 6 7.87 -18.99 37.81
C GLN A 6 7.83 -17.56 37.30
N ALA A 7 8.55 -16.68 37.99
CA ALA A 7 8.75 -15.33 37.56
C ALA A 7 9.22 -15.44 36.10
N VAL A 8 8.38 -14.98 35.19
CA VAL A 8 8.84 -14.63 33.85
C VAL A 8 9.95 -13.63 34.12
N GLU A 9 11.19 -14.09 34.07
CA GLU A 9 12.36 -13.25 34.19
C GLU A 9 12.34 -12.38 32.94
N ILE A 10 11.67 -11.22 33.07
CA ILE A 10 11.65 -10.16 32.07
C ILE A 10 13.10 -9.69 32.03
N ASP A 11 13.93 -10.30 31.19
CA ASP A 11 15.28 -9.84 30.93
C ASP A 11 15.17 -8.41 30.37
N PRO A 12 15.53 -7.36 31.14
CA PRO A 12 15.38 -5.98 30.71
C PRO A 12 16.35 -5.64 29.56
N ARG A 13 17.27 -6.56 29.20
CA ARG A 13 18.24 -6.39 28.11
C ARG A 13 17.77 -6.99 26.78
N ARG A 14 16.72 -7.82 26.75
CA ARG A 14 16.13 -8.30 25.50
C ARG A 14 15.16 -7.25 24.96
N ALA A 15 15.55 -6.59 23.89
CA ALA A 15 14.59 -5.82 23.09
C ALA A 15 13.43 -6.75 22.70
N PRO A 16 12.16 -6.35 22.88
CA PRO A 16 11.03 -7.17 22.48
C PRO A 16 11.17 -7.53 20.99
N GLU A 17 10.98 -8.80 20.66
CA GLU A 17 10.96 -9.31 19.29
C GLU A 17 9.81 -8.61 18.53
N ASN A 18 10.11 -7.46 17.92
CA ASN A 18 9.16 -6.66 17.18
C ASN A 18 9.20 -6.99 15.68
N TYR A 19 8.13 -6.67 14.97
CA TYR A 19 8.07 -6.77 13.51
C TYR A 19 9.08 -5.86 12.78
N LEU A 20 9.85 -5.04 13.48
CA LEU A 20 10.97 -4.28 12.94
C LEU A 20 12.34 -4.98 13.12
N SER A 21 12.40 -6.04 13.95
CA SER A 21 13.64 -6.74 14.33
C SER A 21 14.22 -7.61 13.19
N LYS A 22 13.36 -8.32 12.44
CA LYS A 22 13.82 -9.16 11.31
C LYS A 22 14.05 -8.32 10.06
N ARG A 23 15.30 -8.28 9.59
CA ARG A 23 15.76 -7.51 8.43
C ARG A 23 15.90 -8.40 7.19
N GLY A 24 15.44 -7.91 6.03
CA GLY A 24 15.61 -8.57 4.73
C GLY A 24 14.33 -8.61 3.89
N ILE A 25 14.49 -8.49 2.56
CA ILE A 25 13.38 -8.46 1.59
C ILE A 25 12.58 -9.76 1.63
N PHE A 26 13.25 -10.91 1.73
CA PHE A 26 12.61 -12.21 1.89
C PHE A 26 11.81 -12.33 3.19
N SER A 27 12.28 -11.71 4.28
CA SER A 27 11.55 -11.72 5.56
C SER A 27 10.27 -10.89 5.50
N TRP A 28 10.20 -9.89 4.63
CA TRP A 28 8.99 -9.08 4.42
C TRP A 28 8.04 -9.72 3.43
N LEU A 29 8.56 -10.29 2.32
CA LEU A 29 7.73 -10.90 1.29
C LEU A 29 7.03 -12.19 1.76
N PHE A 30 7.70 -12.98 2.60
CA PHE A 30 7.16 -14.23 3.16
C PHE A 30 6.73 -14.09 4.62
N THR A 31 6.33 -12.89 5.03
CA THR A 31 5.91 -12.64 6.41
C THR A 31 4.46 -13.09 6.65
N THR A 32 4.17 -13.59 7.85
CA THR A 32 2.81 -13.93 8.31
C THR A 32 2.26 -12.92 9.33
N ASP A 33 3.01 -11.86 9.64
CA ASP A 33 2.61 -10.82 10.58
C ASP A 33 1.63 -9.84 9.91
N HIS A 34 0.39 -9.76 10.40
CA HIS A 34 -0.67 -8.92 9.86
C HIS A 34 -0.31 -7.43 9.82
N LYS A 35 0.49 -6.94 10.78
CA LYS A 35 0.93 -5.53 10.80
C LYS A 35 1.87 -5.23 9.64
N ARG A 36 2.75 -6.18 9.30
CA ARG A 36 3.64 -6.05 8.14
C ARG A 36 2.85 -6.16 6.83
N ILE A 37 1.89 -7.06 6.75
CA ILE A 37 1.02 -7.21 5.58
C ILE A 37 0.22 -5.93 5.35
N GLY A 38 -0.38 -5.34 6.39
CA GLY A 38 -1.06 -4.05 6.30
C GLY A 38 -0.18 -2.93 5.77
N LEU A 39 1.09 -2.85 6.21
CA LEU A 39 2.07 -1.89 5.69
C LEU A 39 2.43 -2.17 4.22
N LEU A 40 2.60 -3.43 3.82
CA LEU A 40 2.86 -3.79 2.42
C LEU A 40 1.70 -3.37 1.50
N TYR A 41 0.46 -3.56 1.94
CA TYR A 41 -0.72 -3.06 1.24
C TYR A 41 -0.71 -1.54 1.15
N LEU A 42 -0.45 -0.82 2.26
CA LEU A 42 -0.38 0.64 2.27
C LEU A 42 0.61 1.17 1.24
N PHE A 43 1.83 0.64 1.21
CA PHE A 43 2.85 1.05 0.23
C PHE A 43 2.43 0.75 -1.21
N SER A 44 1.84 -0.43 -1.45
CA SER A 44 1.36 -0.82 -2.78
C SER A 44 0.23 0.09 -3.27
N ILE A 45 -0.73 0.38 -2.39
CA ILE A 45 -1.88 1.26 -2.66
C ILE A 45 -1.41 2.68 -2.99
N ILE A 46 -0.46 3.23 -2.22
CA ILE A 46 0.11 4.56 -2.50
C ILE A 46 0.82 4.56 -3.87
N GLY A 47 1.53 3.48 -4.22
CA GLY A 47 2.17 3.31 -5.53
C GLY A 47 1.16 3.35 -6.68
N PHE A 48 0.10 2.54 -6.61
CA PHE A 48 -0.94 2.53 -7.64
C PHE A 48 -1.76 3.82 -7.67
N PHE A 49 -1.99 4.44 -6.52
CA PHE A 49 -2.62 5.75 -6.42
C PHE A 49 -1.81 6.80 -7.18
N ALA A 50 -0.49 6.83 -7.02
CA ALA A 50 0.37 7.76 -7.76
C ALA A 50 0.27 7.54 -9.28
N VAL A 51 0.28 6.29 -9.75
CA VAL A 51 0.13 5.97 -11.18
C VAL A 51 -1.22 6.43 -11.72
N GLY A 52 -2.32 6.12 -11.01
CA GLY A 52 -3.64 6.57 -11.43
C GLY A 52 -3.81 8.09 -11.33
N ALA A 53 -3.17 8.75 -10.36
CA ALA A 53 -3.17 10.21 -10.21
C ALA A 53 -2.42 10.88 -11.37
N VAL A 54 -1.31 10.31 -11.83
CA VAL A 54 -0.59 10.79 -13.02
C VAL A 54 -1.46 10.65 -14.28
N ALA A 55 -2.14 9.52 -14.46
CA ALA A 55 -3.07 9.34 -15.59
C ALA A 55 -4.19 10.40 -15.58
N ALA A 56 -4.77 10.68 -14.41
CA ALA A 56 -5.76 11.75 -14.25
C ALA A 56 -5.16 13.14 -14.53
N LEU A 57 -3.94 13.40 -14.08
CA LEU A 57 -3.26 14.67 -14.32
C LEU A 57 -3.05 14.89 -15.82
N LEU A 58 -2.59 13.88 -16.56
CA LEU A 58 -2.42 13.96 -18.02
C LEU A 58 -3.74 14.25 -18.74
N MET A 59 -4.84 13.62 -18.33
CA MET A 59 -6.16 13.92 -18.88
C MET A 59 -6.59 15.35 -18.56
N ARG A 60 -6.37 15.83 -17.33
CA ARG A 60 -6.71 17.20 -16.92
C ARG A 60 -5.89 18.23 -17.68
N LEU A 61 -4.60 17.99 -17.88
CA LEU A 61 -3.71 18.84 -18.67
C LEU A 61 -4.19 18.90 -20.13
N ASN A 62 -4.65 17.78 -20.70
CA ASN A 62 -5.18 17.78 -22.07
C ASN A 62 -6.45 18.63 -22.21
N LEU A 63 -7.26 18.75 -21.16
CA LEU A 63 -8.49 19.54 -21.16
C LEU A 63 -8.28 21.03 -20.84
N LEU A 64 -7.04 21.49 -20.67
CA LEU A 64 -6.74 22.91 -20.44
C LEU A 64 -7.04 23.76 -21.68
N THR A 65 -6.85 23.21 -22.88
CA THR A 65 -7.24 23.84 -24.14
C THR A 65 -8.42 23.09 -24.76
N PRO A 66 -9.39 23.79 -25.38
CA PRO A 66 -10.57 23.14 -25.97
C PRO A 66 -10.24 22.15 -27.09
N ARG A 67 -9.08 22.29 -27.73
CA ARG A 67 -8.64 21.41 -28.83
C ARG A 67 -7.96 20.13 -28.35
N GLY A 68 -7.43 20.10 -27.12
CA GLY A 68 -6.68 18.97 -26.60
C GLY A 68 -5.38 18.73 -27.36
N ASP A 69 -4.35 19.52 -27.06
CA ASP A 69 -3.10 19.50 -27.83
C ASP A 69 -2.05 18.52 -27.28
N LEU A 70 -2.28 17.88 -26.12
CA LEU A 70 -1.27 17.03 -25.45
C LEU A 70 -1.35 15.56 -25.84
N VAL A 71 -2.55 14.99 -25.91
CA VAL A 71 -2.76 13.58 -26.24
C VAL A 71 -3.84 13.40 -27.29
N GLN A 72 -3.62 12.46 -28.20
CA GLN A 72 -4.62 12.08 -29.20
C GLN A 72 -5.85 11.45 -28.53
N ALA A 73 -7.01 11.54 -29.19
CA ALA A 73 -8.28 11.05 -28.65
C ALA A 73 -8.24 9.57 -28.22
N GLU A 74 -7.54 8.72 -28.97
CA GLU A 74 -7.36 7.31 -28.60
C GLU A 74 -6.57 7.14 -27.29
N MET A 75 -5.48 7.89 -27.13
CA MET A 75 -4.67 7.85 -25.91
C MET A 75 -5.46 8.40 -24.72
N TYR A 76 -6.27 9.45 -24.90
CA TYR A 76 -7.15 9.96 -23.86
C TYR A 76 -8.11 8.89 -23.33
N ASN A 77 -8.76 8.14 -24.24
CA ASN A 77 -9.67 7.06 -23.85
C ASN A 77 -8.94 5.94 -23.10
N ARG A 78 -7.73 5.58 -23.54
CA ARG A 78 -6.89 4.60 -22.83
C ARG A 78 -6.50 5.08 -21.43
N LEU A 79 -6.09 6.35 -21.28
CA LEU A 79 -5.76 6.96 -19.99
C LEU A 79 -6.98 6.99 -19.06
N PHE A 80 -8.17 7.30 -19.57
CA PHE A 80 -9.42 7.27 -18.81
C PHE A 80 -9.72 5.88 -18.27
N THR A 81 -9.64 4.86 -19.12
CA THR A 81 -9.86 3.46 -18.70
C THR A 81 -8.81 3.01 -17.68
N LEU A 82 -7.53 3.31 -17.91
CA LEU A 82 -6.45 2.96 -16.99
C LEU A 82 -6.60 3.65 -15.63
N HIS A 83 -6.92 4.95 -15.61
CA HIS A 83 -7.20 5.68 -14.38
C HIS A 83 -8.34 5.02 -13.59
N GLY A 84 -9.46 4.72 -14.25
CA GLY A 84 -10.62 4.09 -13.62
C GLY A 84 -10.32 2.71 -13.05
N VAL A 85 -9.66 1.83 -13.82
CA VAL A 85 -9.32 0.47 -13.37
C VAL A 85 -8.35 0.52 -12.19
N LEU A 86 -7.31 1.36 -12.26
CA LEU A 86 -6.33 1.49 -11.16
C LEU A 86 -6.99 2.04 -9.90
N MET A 87 -7.82 3.08 -10.02
CA MET A 87 -8.47 3.68 -8.86
C MET A 87 -9.48 2.75 -8.21
N VAL A 88 -10.34 2.08 -8.97
CA VAL A 88 -11.37 1.20 -8.38
C VAL A 88 -10.74 -0.05 -7.75
N TRP A 89 -9.94 -0.78 -8.52
CA TRP A 89 -9.48 -2.11 -8.12
C TRP A 89 -8.25 -2.10 -7.21
N PHE A 90 -7.34 -1.15 -7.41
CA PHE A 90 -6.04 -1.16 -6.70
C PHE A 90 -5.96 -0.10 -5.60
N PHE A 91 -6.85 0.89 -5.60
CA PHE A 91 -6.94 1.89 -4.54
C PHE A 91 -8.23 1.72 -3.72
N LEU A 92 -9.39 1.93 -4.31
CA LEU A 92 -10.67 2.10 -3.60
C LEU A 92 -11.09 0.83 -2.85
N ILE A 93 -11.14 -0.32 -3.53
CA ILE A 93 -11.54 -1.61 -2.95
C ILE A 93 -10.62 -2.06 -1.80
N PRO A 94 -9.28 -2.11 -1.95
CA PRO A 94 -8.40 -2.59 -0.89
C PRO A 94 -8.06 -1.54 0.18
N SER A 95 -8.25 -0.23 -0.09
CA SER A 95 -7.77 0.86 0.79
C SER A 95 -8.12 0.68 2.26
N ILE A 96 -9.41 0.55 2.57
CA ILE A 96 -9.90 0.44 3.94
C ILE A 96 -9.70 -0.97 4.51
N PRO A 97 -10.22 -2.05 3.87
CA PRO A 97 -10.16 -3.37 4.49
C PRO A 97 -8.74 -3.93 4.60
N SER A 98 -7.86 -3.67 3.63
CA SER A 98 -6.52 -4.27 3.65
C SER A 98 -5.52 -3.51 4.53
N VAL A 99 -5.68 -2.19 4.70
CA VAL A 99 -4.77 -1.38 5.53
C VAL A 99 -5.20 -1.37 6.99
N LEU A 100 -6.51 -1.18 7.25
CA LEU A 100 -7.03 -1.05 8.62
C LEU A 100 -7.59 -2.36 9.19
N GLY A 101 -7.91 -3.33 8.33
CA GLY A 101 -8.52 -4.61 8.73
C GLY A 101 -7.56 -5.80 8.77
N ASN A 102 -6.26 -5.60 8.54
CA ASN A 102 -5.22 -6.62 8.75
C ASN A 102 -4.84 -6.67 10.23
#